data_AF-A0A0N4W5B1-F1
#
_entry.id   AF-A0A0N4W5B1-F1
#
_cell.length_a   1.000
_cell.length_b   1.000
_cell.length_c   1.000
_cell.angle_alpha   90.00
_cell.angle_beta   90.00
_cell.angle_gamma   90.00
#
_symmetry.space_group_name_H-M   'P 1'
#
loop_
_entity.id
_entity.type
_entity.pdbx_description
1 polymer ?
#
loop_
_entity_poly.entity_id
_entity_poly.type
_entity_poly.pdbx_seq_one_letter_code
_entity_poly.pdbx_strand_id
1 'polypeptide(L)'
;MHVTRVVGVTEHFGVPIIDVDMVMASLENAMASTGGFCVGRSYVVGHQRLSGLGYCFSASLPPLLATAASEGLRIIDEEPERVARVQRLATAVHRGLEAAFVLFDDASIMITRARYLERDEMYPITPSARVMVQSEMTEDEIERALVSIANIVADL
;
A
#
# COMPACT_ATOMS: atom_id res chain seq x y z
N MET A 1 -24.86 -4.29 -14.91
CA MET A 1 -23.42 -4.57 -14.74
C MET A 1 -23.01 -3.80 -13.49
N HIS A 2 -22.87 -4.49 -12.35
CA HIS A 2 -22.47 -3.84 -11.09
C HIS A 2 -21.00 -3.43 -11.26
N VAL A 3 -20.74 -2.13 -11.36
CA VAL A 3 -19.37 -1.61 -11.28
C VAL A 3 -19.04 -1.57 -9.80
N THR A 4 -18.35 -2.60 -9.31
CA THR A 4 -17.75 -2.54 -7.98
C THR A 4 -16.75 -1.40 -7.97
N ARG A 5 -16.89 -0.48 -7.01
CA ARG A 5 -15.95 0.62 -6.80
C ARG A 5 -14.56 0.03 -6.59
N VAL A 6 -13.60 0.44 -7.42
CA VAL A 6 -12.19 0.07 -7.23
C VAL A 6 -11.53 1.18 -6.44
N VAL A 7 -11.44 0.98 -5.12
CA VAL A 7 -10.72 1.90 -4.24
C VAL A 7 -9.24 1.87 -4.60
N GLY A 8 -8.71 3.00 -5.05
CA GLY A 8 -7.34 3.07 -5.53
C GLY A 8 -6.97 4.43 -6.11
N VAL A 9 -5.80 4.46 -6.77
CA VAL A 9 -5.21 5.68 -7.32
C VAL A 9 -6.08 6.32 -8.40
N THR A 10 -6.73 5.51 -9.24
CA THR A 10 -7.63 5.99 -10.30
C THR A 10 -8.82 6.74 -9.71
N GLU A 11 -9.47 6.16 -8.70
CA GLU A 11 -10.54 6.82 -7.95
C GLU A 11 -10.04 8.09 -7.25
N HIS A 12 -8.90 8.02 -6.58
CA HIS A 12 -8.33 9.15 -5.85
C HIS A 12 -8.08 10.39 -6.72
N PHE A 13 -7.60 10.19 -7.96
CA PHE A 13 -7.34 11.27 -8.91
C PHE A 13 -8.50 11.52 -9.90
N GLY A 14 -9.63 10.83 -9.75
CA GLY A 14 -10.77 10.97 -10.66
C GLY A 14 -10.50 10.52 -12.11
N VAL A 15 -9.52 9.63 -12.30
CA VAL A 15 -9.21 9.06 -13.62
C VAL A 15 -10.26 8.00 -13.96
N PRO A 16 -10.99 8.15 -15.09
CA PRO A 16 -11.98 7.17 -15.50
C PRO A 16 -11.36 5.78 -15.69
N ILE A 17 -11.98 4.75 -15.12
CA ILE A 17 -11.47 3.38 -15.25
C ILE A 17 -11.42 2.89 -16.71
N ILE A 18 -12.21 3.51 -17.60
CA ILE A 18 -12.23 3.18 -19.02
C ILE A 18 -10.97 3.64 -19.78
N ASP A 19 -10.20 4.57 -19.21
CA ASP A 19 -8.94 5.08 -19.74
C ASP A 19 -7.74 4.24 -19.25
N VAL A 20 -8.00 3.22 -18.42
CA VAL A 20 -7.00 2.32 -17.87
C VAL A 20 -7.17 0.94 -18.48
N ASP A 21 -6.20 0.52 -19.30
CA ASP A 21 -6.25 -0.79 -19.97
C ASP A 21 -6.27 -1.97 -19.00
N MET A 22 -5.57 -1.80 -17.86
CA MET A 22 -5.36 -2.85 -16.87
C MET A 22 -5.02 -2.27 -15.49
N VAL A 23 -5.64 -2.83 -14.46
CA VAL A 23 -5.32 -2.59 -13.04
C VAL A 23 -4.80 -3.89 -12.44
N MET A 24 -3.65 -3.83 -11.77
CA MET A 24 -3.07 -4.96 -11.06
C MET A 24 -2.80 -4.56 -9.61
N ALA A 25 -2.98 -5.50 -8.68
CA ALA A 25 -2.61 -5.29 -7.29
C ALA A 25 -2.28 -6.62 -6.59
N SER A 26 -1.45 -6.52 -5.55
CA SER A 26 -1.19 -7.61 -4.61
C SER A 26 -2.29 -7.68 -3.54
N LEU A 27 -2.67 -8.90 -3.18
CA LEU A 27 -3.59 -9.22 -2.07
C LEU A 27 -2.86 -9.34 -0.73
N GLU A 28 -1.54 -9.20 -0.69
CA GLU A 28 -0.71 -9.45 0.51
C GLU A 28 -0.71 -8.29 1.50
N ASN A 29 -1.06 -7.09 1.03
CA ASN A 29 -0.99 -5.87 1.81
C ASN A 29 -2.34 -5.58 2.48
N ALA A 30 -3.11 -4.65 1.91
CA ALA A 30 -4.38 -4.20 2.48
C ALA A 30 -5.44 -5.30 2.61
N MET A 31 -5.30 -6.41 1.86
CA MET A 31 -6.30 -7.50 1.81
C MET A 31 -5.97 -8.67 2.75
N ALA A 32 -4.81 -8.63 3.44
CA ALA A 32 -4.38 -9.66 4.40
C ALA A 32 -4.48 -11.11 3.88
N SER A 33 -4.22 -11.33 2.59
CA SER A 33 -4.26 -12.63 1.92
C SER A 33 -2.95 -12.87 1.15
N THR A 34 -2.95 -13.68 0.10
CA THR A 34 -1.77 -13.88 -0.77
C THR A 34 -2.12 -13.84 -2.25
N GLY A 35 -1.10 -13.63 -3.08
CA GLY A 35 -1.25 -13.55 -4.53
C GLY A 35 -1.65 -12.15 -5.00
N GLY A 36 -2.30 -12.09 -6.16
CA GLY A 36 -2.66 -10.82 -6.79
C GLY A 36 -3.81 -10.99 -7.78
N PHE A 37 -4.33 -9.85 -8.25
CA PHE A 37 -5.36 -9.82 -9.27
C PHE A 37 -4.99 -8.89 -10.41
N CYS A 38 -5.64 -9.12 -11.55
CA CYS A 38 -5.55 -8.31 -12.75
C CYS A 38 -6.98 -8.07 -13.27
N VAL A 39 -7.36 -6.79 -13.39
CA VAL A 39 -8.65 -6.35 -13.94
C VAL A 39 -8.38 -5.60 -15.23
N GLY A 40 -9.19 -5.83 -16.25
CA GLY A 40 -9.10 -5.14 -17.52
C GLY A 40 -10.24 -5.58 -18.43
N ARG A 41 -10.16 -5.19 -19.72
CA ARG A 41 -11.12 -5.67 -20.72
C ARG A 41 -11.05 -7.18 -20.84
N SER A 42 -12.18 -7.81 -21.15
CA SER A 42 -12.31 -9.28 -21.18
C SER A 42 -11.30 -9.96 -22.10
N TYR A 43 -10.95 -9.34 -23.24
CA TYR A 43 -9.93 -9.89 -24.14
C TYR A 43 -8.50 -9.79 -23.57
N VAL A 44 -8.20 -8.76 -22.77
CA VAL A 44 -6.89 -8.61 -22.09
C VAL A 44 -6.73 -9.70 -21.03
N VAL A 45 -7.73 -9.83 -20.16
CA VAL A 45 -7.74 -10.86 -19.10
C VAL A 45 -7.79 -12.26 -19.72
N GLY A 46 -8.58 -12.46 -20.78
CA GLY A 46 -8.66 -13.71 -21.52
C GLY A 46 -7.30 -14.13 -22.11
N HIS A 47 -6.59 -13.19 -22.74
CA HIS A 47 -5.24 -13.46 -23.25
C HIS A 47 -4.26 -13.84 -22.13
N GLN A 48 -4.25 -13.11 -21.00
CA GLN A 48 -3.39 -13.46 -19.86
C GLN A 48 -3.68 -14.84 -19.29
N ARG A 49 -4.96 -15.23 -19.18
CA ARG A 49 -5.34 -16.54 -18.64
C ARG A 49 -4.94 -17.70 -19.57
N LEU A 50 -4.91 -17.46 -20.88
CA LEU A 50 -4.59 -18.48 -21.88
C LEU A 50 -3.10 -18.54 -22.24
N SER A 51 -2.36 -17.44 -22.07
CA SER A 51 -0.98 -17.31 -22.54
C SER A 51 0.02 -16.95 -21.44
N GLY A 52 -0.45 -16.57 -20.24
CA GLY A 52 0.42 -16.23 -19.12
C GLY A 52 1.02 -17.48 -18.48
N LEU A 53 2.33 -17.67 -18.64
CA LEU A 53 3.03 -18.84 -18.08
C LEU A 53 2.79 -19.02 -16.58
N GLY A 54 2.84 -17.91 -15.82
CA GLY A 54 2.59 -17.93 -14.38
C GLY A 54 1.14 -18.26 -13.99
N TYR A 55 0.17 -18.07 -14.91
CA TYR A 55 -1.22 -18.47 -14.68
C TYR A 55 -1.46 -19.92 -15.09
N CYS A 56 -0.90 -20.36 -16.22
CA CYS A 56 -1.12 -21.71 -16.77
C CYS A 56 -0.35 -22.81 -16.01
N PHE A 57 0.84 -22.49 -15.49
CA PHE A 57 1.75 -23.49 -14.90
C PHE A 57 1.95 -23.29 -13.39
N SER A 58 1.01 -22.62 -12.71
CA SER A 58 1.01 -22.44 -11.26
C SER A 58 -0.29 -22.96 -10.63
N ALA A 59 -0.23 -23.30 -9.34
CA ALA A 59 -1.41 -23.69 -8.59
C ALA A 59 -2.33 -22.49 -8.33
N SER A 60 -3.63 -22.73 -8.32
CA SER A 60 -4.63 -21.71 -7.97
C SER A 60 -4.51 -21.28 -6.50
N LEU A 61 -4.96 -20.07 -6.19
CA LEU A 61 -5.09 -19.59 -4.82
C LEU A 61 -6.01 -20.53 -3.99
N PRO A 62 -5.58 -20.99 -2.80
CA PRO A 62 -6.43 -21.79 -1.92
C PRO A 62 -7.78 -21.10 -1.63
N PRO A 63 -8.92 -21.84 -1.61
CA PRO A 63 -10.24 -21.24 -1.42
C PRO A 63 -10.36 -20.37 -0.17
N LEU A 64 -9.73 -20.78 0.94
CA LEU A 64 -9.70 -20.02 2.18
C LEU A 64 -9.13 -18.60 1.98
N LEU A 65 -8.02 -18.49 1.24
CA LEU A 65 -7.34 -17.22 0.98
C LEU A 65 -8.12 -16.35 -0.01
N ALA A 66 -8.79 -16.98 -0.99
CA ALA A 66 -9.71 -16.28 -1.88
C ALA A 66 -10.90 -15.67 -1.12
N THR A 67 -11.47 -16.41 -0.16
CA THR A 67 -12.52 -15.89 0.73
C THR A 67 -12.00 -14.76 1.60
N ALA A 68 -10.83 -14.91 2.23
CA ALA A 68 -10.23 -13.85 3.05
C ALA A 68 -10.01 -12.54 2.26
N ALA A 69 -9.49 -12.64 1.03
CA ALA A 69 -9.33 -11.49 0.15
C ALA A 69 -10.68 -10.86 -0.24
N SER A 70 -11.70 -11.68 -0.49
CA SER A 70 -13.05 -11.19 -0.83
C SER A 70 -13.70 -10.46 0.35
N GLU A 71 -13.55 -10.98 1.57
CA GLU A 71 -14.01 -10.31 2.78
C GLU A 71 -13.24 -9.01 3.05
N GLY A 72 -11.92 -8.99 2.82
CA GLY A 72 -11.13 -7.76 2.91
C GLY A 72 -11.65 -6.68 1.96
N LEU A 73 -12.06 -7.06 0.74
CA LEU A 73 -12.62 -6.10 -0.23
C LEU A 73 -13.97 -5.57 0.23
N ARG A 74 -14.81 -6.47 0.76
CA ARG A 74 -16.12 -6.12 1.31
C ARG A 74 -15.98 -5.14 2.48
N ILE A 75 -15.05 -5.39 3.41
CA ILE A 75 -14.79 -4.49 4.55
C ILE A 75 -14.33 -3.12 4.05
N ILE A 76 -13.45 -3.05 3.05
CA ILE A 76 -12.99 -1.76 2.49
C ILE A 76 -14.15 -0.97 1.86
N ASP A 77 -15.08 -1.65 1.19
CA ASP A 77 -16.25 -1.02 0.56
C ASP A 77 -17.30 -0.57 1.60
N GLU A 78 -17.51 -1.37 2.64
CA GLU A 78 -18.48 -1.09 3.72
C GLU A 78 -17.97 -0.06 4.75
N GLU A 79 -16.66 -0.01 5.00
CA GLU A 79 -16.01 0.82 6.03
C GLU A 79 -14.97 1.80 5.41
N PRO A 80 -15.37 2.72 4.51
CA PRO A 80 -14.46 3.63 3.81
C PRO A 80 -13.68 4.57 4.74
N GLU A 81 -14.19 4.81 5.95
CA GLU A 81 -13.50 5.57 6.99
C GLU A 81 -12.19 4.93 7.45
N ARG A 82 -12.01 3.61 7.29
CA ARG A 82 -10.72 2.93 7.55
C ARG A 82 -9.62 3.48 6.65
N VAL A 83 -9.92 3.65 5.35
CA VAL A 83 -8.99 4.20 4.37
C VAL A 83 -8.67 5.66 4.71
N ALA A 84 -9.69 6.45 5.04
CA ALA A 84 -9.48 7.84 5.46
C ALA A 84 -8.65 7.93 6.77
N ARG A 85 -8.89 7.03 7.73
CA ARG A 85 -8.15 6.97 8.99
C ARG A 85 -6.68 6.65 8.75
N VAL A 86 -6.36 5.58 8.02
CA VAL A 86 -4.96 5.22 7.76
C VAL A 86 -4.22 6.32 6.99
N GLN A 87 -4.88 7.04 6.06
CA GLN A 87 -4.29 8.19 5.38
C GLN A 87 -3.98 9.36 6.33
N ARG A 88 -4.89 9.65 7.28
CA ARG A 88 -4.65 10.67 8.32
C ARG A 88 -3.49 10.26 9.23
N LEU A 89 -3.48 9.02 9.72
CA LEU A 89 -2.41 8.50 10.56
C LEU A 89 -1.06 8.52 9.85
N ALA A 90 -1.01 8.13 8.57
CA ALA A 90 0.21 8.16 7.76
C ALA A 90 0.75 9.59 7.62
N THR A 91 -0.15 10.57 7.45
CA THR A 91 0.23 11.99 7.39
C THR A 91 0.74 12.50 8.75
N ALA A 92 0.10 12.09 9.85
CA ALA A 92 0.52 12.45 11.21
C ALA A 92 1.92 11.88 11.54
N VAL A 93 2.14 10.59 11.27
CA VAL A 93 3.44 9.94 11.45
C VAL A 93 4.51 10.62 10.60
N HIS A 94 4.23 10.89 9.32
CA HIS A 94 5.20 11.55 8.44
C HIS A 94 5.62 12.93 8.97
N ARG A 95 4.67 13.75 9.41
CA ARG A 95 4.95 15.07 10.02
C ARG A 95 5.69 14.95 11.35
N GLY A 96 5.32 13.97 12.17
CA GLY A 96 5.99 13.71 13.45
C GLY A 96 7.46 13.30 13.26
N LEU A 97 7.72 12.44 12.26
CA LEU A 97 9.08 12.08 11.88
C LEU A 97 9.83 13.29 11.33
N GLU A 98 9.24 14.08 10.43
CA GLU A 98 9.89 15.32 9.93
C GLU A 98 10.30 16.24 11.10
N ALA A 99 9.42 16.46 12.07
CA ALA A 99 9.74 17.28 13.24
C ALA A 99 10.86 16.69 14.12
N ALA A 100 10.90 15.36 14.29
CA ALA A 100 11.92 14.70 15.10
C ALA A 100 13.33 14.79 14.48
N PHE A 101 13.43 14.74 13.15
CA PHE A 101 14.71 14.73 12.44
C PHE A 101 15.20 16.13 12.02
N VAL A 102 14.34 17.17 11.99
CA VAL A 102 14.76 18.57 11.75
C VAL A 102 15.71 19.10 12.83
N LEU A 103 15.80 18.45 14.00
CA LEU A 103 16.81 18.77 15.02
C LEU A 103 18.25 18.42 14.60
N PHE A 104 18.45 17.68 13.51
CA PHE A 104 19.76 17.26 13.01
C PHE A 104 20.11 18.00 11.70
N ASP A 105 20.54 19.26 11.83
CA ASP A 105 20.75 20.19 10.71
C ASP A 105 22.01 19.93 9.85
N ASP A 106 22.65 18.77 9.94
CA ASP A 106 23.86 18.48 9.13
C ASP A 106 24.10 16.98 8.81
N ALA A 107 23.16 16.08 9.15
CA ALA A 107 23.32 14.64 8.90
C ALA A 107 22.40 14.13 7.77
N SER A 108 22.97 13.26 6.94
CA SER A 108 22.50 12.66 5.67
C SER A 108 21.19 11.85 5.68
N ILE A 109 20.22 12.19 6.52
CA ILE A 109 18.96 11.44 6.68
C ILE A 109 17.84 12.14 5.92
N MET A 110 17.30 11.44 4.91
CA MET A 110 16.16 11.91 4.11
C MET A 110 14.91 11.14 4.50
N ILE A 111 13.88 11.84 4.98
CA ILE A 111 12.55 11.26 5.17
C ILE A 111 11.79 11.36 3.86
N THR A 112 11.36 10.23 3.32
CA THR A 112 10.49 10.20 2.14
C THR A 112 9.24 9.41 2.46
N ARG A 113 8.09 9.84 1.93
CA ARG A 113 6.95 8.92 1.78
C ARG A 113 7.32 7.97 0.65
N ALA A 114 7.34 6.67 0.96
CA ALA A 114 7.72 5.63 0.01
C ALA A 114 7.00 5.83 -1.34
N ARG A 115 7.75 6.27 -2.36
CA ARG A 115 7.36 6.18 -3.77
C ARG A 115 8.34 5.21 -4.40
N TYR A 116 7.89 4.00 -4.69
CA TYR A 116 8.69 3.05 -5.45
C TYR A 116 8.42 3.23 -6.94
N LEU A 117 9.47 3.56 -7.67
CA LEU A 117 9.63 3.25 -9.10
C LEU A 117 10.82 2.30 -9.17
N GLU A 118 10.57 1.00 -9.06
CA GLU A 118 11.62 -0.05 -9.09
C GLU A 118 12.53 0.05 -10.34
N ARG A 119 12.04 0.67 -11.42
CA ARG A 119 12.81 0.87 -12.66
C ARG A 119 13.92 1.92 -12.55
N ASP A 120 13.93 2.77 -11.52
CA ASP A 120 14.89 3.87 -11.36
C ASP A 120 15.95 3.60 -10.26
N GLU A 121 15.96 2.41 -9.64
CA GLU A 121 16.97 2.06 -8.63
C GLU A 121 18.32 1.71 -9.29
N MET A 122 19.10 2.76 -9.58
CA MET A 122 20.45 2.69 -10.17
C MET A 122 21.57 2.43 -9.14
N TYR A 123 21.26 2.41 -7.83
CA TYR A 123 22.23 2.41 -6.73
C TYR A 123 21.91 1.34 -5.66
N PRO A 124 22.94 0.89 -4.89
CA PRO A 124 22.74 -0.11 -3.85
C PRO A 124 21.75 0.35 -2.77
N ILE A 125 21.05 -0.61 -2.17
CA ILE A 125 20.09 -0.39 -1.08
C ILE A 125 20.82 0.32 0.06
N THR A 126 20.58 1.62 0.20
CA THR A 126 21.02 2.37 1.37
C THR A 126 20.30 1.85 2.61
N PRO A 127 20.96 1.81 3.78
CA PRO A 127 20.29 1.44 5.02
C PRO A 127 19.05 2.32 5.24
N SER A 128 17.88 1.69 5.31
CA SER A 128 16.61 2.37 5.47
C SER A 128 15.71 1.63 6.45
N ALA A 129 14.92 2.41 7.21
CA ALA A 129 13.85 1.90 8.03
C ALA A 129 12.51 2.27 7.40
N ARG A 130 11.62 1.29 7.20
CA ARG A 130 10.27 1.52 6.67
C ARG A 130 9.27 1.53 7.81
N VAL A 131 8.58 2.65 7.98
CA VAL A 131 7.51 2.79 8.97
C VAL A 131 6.17 2.68 8.25
N MET A 132 5.37 1.70 8.64
CA MET A 132 4.03 1.45 8.09
C MET A 132 3.00 1.70 9.18
N VAL A 133 1.87 2.30 8.82
CA VAL A 133 0.74 2.51 9.72
C VAL A 133 -0.46 1.69 9.27
N GLN A 134 -1.28 1.27 10.22
CA GLN A 134 -2.50 0.51 9.97
C GLN A 134 -3.71 1.28 10.47
N SER A 135 -4.89 0.99 9.92
CA SER A 135 -6.13 1.66 10.31
C SER A 135 -6.42 1.51 11.80
N GLU A 136 -6.02 0.41 12.43
CA GLU A 136 -6.35 0.12 13.84
C GLU A 136 -5.49 0.85 14.87
N MET A 137 -4.32 1.37 14.48
CA MET A 137 -3.37 2.03 15.39
C MET A 137 -3.99 3.26 16.07
N THR A 138 -3.81 3.37 17.37
CA THR A 138 -4.28 4.50 18.17
C THR A 138 -3.32 5.68 18.07
N GLU A 139 -3.82 6.89 18.34
CA GLU A 139 -2.98 8.11 18.34
C GLU A 139 -1.91 8.04 19.44
N ASP A 140 -2.21 7.47 20.59
CA ASP A 140 -1.29 7.26 21.72
C ASP A 140 -0.16 6.27 21.38
N GLU A 141 -0.45 5.18 20.65
CA GLU A 141 0.60 4.28 20.13
C GLU A 141 1.55 5.01 19.16
N ILE A 142 0.98 5.83 18.28
CA ILE A 142 1.75 6.62 17.31
C ILE A 142 2.61 7.67 18.02
N GLU A 143 2.05 8.39 19.00
CA GLU A 143 2.78 9.39 19.78
C GLU A 143 3.94 8.76 20.54
N ARG A 144 3.71 7.65 21.25
CA ARG A 144 4.77 6.92 21.95
C ARG A 144 5.89 6.45 21.02
N ALA A 145 5.54 5.98 19.83
CA ALA A 145 6.53 5.57 18.84
C ALA A 145 7.37 6.76 18.35
N LEU A 146 6.73 7.89 18.05
CA LEU A 146 7.41 9.11 17.62
C LEU A 146 8.33 9.69 18.71
N VAL A 147 7.88 9.74 19.96
CA VAL A 147 8.70 10.19 21.10
C VAL A 147 9.90 9.28 21.29
N SER A 148 9.71 7.96 21.19
CA SER A 148 10.79 7.00 21.32
C SER A 148 11.84 7.15 20.20
N ILE A 149 11.39 7.39 18.96
CA ILE A 149 12.28 7.69 17.83
C ILE A 149 13.02 9.00 18.08
N ALA A 150 12.33 10.06 18.49
CA ALA A 150 12.94 11.36 18.77
C ALA A 150 14.00 11.29 19.87
N ASN A 151 13.77 10.51 20.93
CA ASN A 151 14.75 10.32 22.00
C ASN A 151 16.01 9.59 21.51
N ILE A 152 15.85 8.50 20.74
CA ILE A 152 16.98 7.79 20.15
C ILE A 152 17.75 8.70 19.21
N VAL A 153 17.03 9.47 18.39
CA VAL A 153 17.62 10.42 17.45
C VAL A 153 18.39 11.49 18.21
N ALA A 154 17.88 12.05 19.31
CA ALA A 154 18.59 13.03 20.13
C ALA A 154 19.87 12.50 20.81
N ASP A 155 20.00 11.19 21.00
CA ASP A 155 21.18 10.54 21.56
C ASP A 155 22.27 10.22 20.50
N LEU A 156 21.99 10.42 19.20
CA LEU A 156 22.94 10.25 18.08
C LEU A 156 23.83 11.49 17.87
#